data_AF-A0AAP2NXS8-F1
#
_entry.id   AF-A0AAP2NXS8-F1
#
_cell.length_a   1.000
_cell.length_b   1.000
_cell.length_c   1.000
_cell.angle_alpha   90.00
_cell.angle_beta   90.00
_cell.angle_gamma   90.00
#
_symmetry.space_group_name_H-M   'P 1'
#
loop_
_entity.id
_entity.type
_entity.pdbx_description
1 polymer ?
#
loop_
_entity_poly.entity_id
_entity_poly.type
_entity_poly.pdbx_seq_one_letter_code
_entity_poly.pdbx_strand_id
1 'polypeptide(L)'
;MNFTKRYLSDSCQLLSVELTRLEQLGLPFSLDEFYSWSLSGEFIESFFKQYGAYIQGLHELNPSNDDCKKELIECINHSFEMMSQIINKEMFGITDSAYLLAIHYLILIMTDEGN
;
A
#
# COMPACT_ATOMS: atom_id res chain seq x y z
N MET A 1 -2.27 16.28 -10.89
CA MET A 1 -1.88 16.14 -9.48
C MET A 1 -2.33 17.39 -8.73
N ASN A 2 -3.52 17.36 -8.14
CA ASN A 2 -3.97 18.44 -7.26
C ASN A 2 -4.57 17.89 -5.96
N PHE A 3 -3.97 16.84 -5.41
CA PHE A 3 -4.10 16.49 -4.00
C PHE A 3 -2.88 17.03 -3.25
N THR A 4 -3.07 17.53 -2.02
CA THR A 4 -1.94 18.02 -1.23
C THR A 4 -1.10 16.84 -0.76
N LYS A 5 0.23 17.01 -0.67
CA LYS A 5 1.16 16.03 -0.09
C LYS A 5 0.70 15.51 1.29
N ARG A 6 0.00 16.36 2.04
CA ARG A 6 -0.65 16.00 3.31
C ARG A 6 -1.69 14.90 3.14
N TYR A 7 -2.56 14.97 2.13
CA TYR A 7 -3.54 13.90 1.88
C TYR A 7 -2.85 12.56 1.57
N LEU A 8 -1.82 12.56 0.72
CA LEU A 8 -1.05 11.33 0.45
C LEU A 8 -0.44 10.76 1.73
N SER A 9 0.18 11.61 2.54
CA SER A 9 0.76 11.21 3.82
C SER A 9 -0.28 10.63 4.77
N ASP A 10 -1.45 11.28 4.90
CA ASP A 10 -2.54 10.84 5.77
C ASP A 10 -3.10 9.48 5.28
N SER A 11 -3.30 9.32 3.97
CA SER A 11 -3.74 8.05 3.37
C SER A 11 -2.73 6.91 3.57
N CYS A 12 -1.43 7.18 3.38
CA CYS A 12 -0.36 6.20 3.64
C CYS A 12 -0.29 5.80 5.12
N GLN A 13 -0.49 6.76 6.03
CA GLN A 13 -0.53 6.49 7.46
C GLN A 13 -1.73 5.61 7.83
N LEU A 14 -2.93 5.94 7.33
CA LEU A 14 -4.13 5.12 7.54
C LEU A 14 -3.97 3.72 6.96
N LEU A 15 -3.33 3.59 5.78
CA LEU A 15 -3.08 2.29 5.16
C LEU A 15 -2.10 1.46 5.98
N SER A 16 -1.07 2.09 6.55
CA SER A 16 -0.13 1.43 7.46
C SER A 16 -0.83 0.91 8.73
N VAL A 17 -1.80 1.68 9.26
CA VAL A 17 -2.62 1.26 10.40
C VAL A 17 -3.47 0.05 10.04
N GLU A 18 -4.12 0.05 8.88
CA GLU A 18 -4.91 -1.11 8.43
C GLU A 18 -4.05 -2.34 8.19
N LEU A 19 -2.88 -2.21 7.55
CA LEU A 19 -1.93 -3.30 7.37
C LEU A 19 -1.50 -3.91 8.71
N THR A 20 -1.15 -3.06 9.69
CA THR A 20 -0.81 -3.50 11.05
C THR A 20 -1.97 -4.24 11.71
N ARG A 21 -3.20 -3.75 11.54
CA ARG A 21 -4.40 -4.37 12.12
C ARG A 21 -4.69 -5.73 11.48
N LEU A 22 -4.56 -5.86 10.17
CA LEU A 22 -4.74 -7.13 9.46
C LEU A 22 -3.68 -8.17 9.88
N GLU A 23 -2.42 -7.74 10.07
CA GLU A 23 -1.35 -8.59 10.62
C GLU A 23 -1.70 -9.07 12.04
N GLN A 24 -2.19 -8.18 12.90
CA GLN A 24 -2.62 -8.52 14.27
C GLN A 24 -3.82 -9.48 14.30
N LEU A 25 -4.68 -9.45 13.28
CA LEU A 25 -5.77 -10.41 13.09
C LEU A 25 -5.29 -11.76 12.55
N GLY A 26 -4.01 -11.90 12.20
CA GLY A 26 -3.44 -13.12 11.64
C GLY A 26 -3.92 -13.44 10.24
N LEU A 27 -4.35 -12.42 9.48
CA LEU A 27 -4.76 -12.63 8.09
C LEU A 27 -3.52 -12.94 7.24
N PRO A 28 -3.59 -13.92 6.34
CA PRO A 28 -2.44 -14.31 5.54
C PRO A 28 -2.16 -13.25 4.48
N PHE A 29 -0.92 -12.79 4.40
CA PHE A 29 -0.41 -11.96 3.31
C PHE A 29 1.04 -12.36 3.01
N SER A 30 1.26 -12.96 1.85
CA SER A 30 2.57 -13.50 1.45
C SER A 30 3.40 -12.47 0.68
N LEU A 31 4.72 -12.67 0.67
CA LEU A 31 5.62 -11.83 -0.14
C LEU A 31 5.33 -11.97 -1.64
N ASP A 32 4.96 -13.16 -2.11
CA ASP A 32 4.61 -13.37 -3.51
C ASP A 32 3.33 -12.60 -3.90
N GLU A 33 2.32 -12.54 -3.03
CA GLU A 33 1.14 -11.69 -3.23
C GLU A 33 1.54 -10.20 -3.23
N PHE A 34 2.33 -9.76 -2.25
CA PHE A 34 2.83 -8.39 -2.19
C PHE A 34 3.52 -7.98 -3.49
N TYR A 35 4.49 -8.76 -3.96
CA TYR A 35 5.22 -8.47 -5.18
C TYR A 35 4.34 -8.54 -6.42
N SER A 36 3.45 -9.54 -6.49
CA SER A 36 2.53 -9.68 -7.62
C SER A 36 1.62 -8.47 -7.75
N TRP A 37 1.03 -7.98 -6.65
CA TRP A 37 0.11 -6.85 -6.68
C TRP A 37 0.82 -5.52 -6.89
N SER A 38 2.03 -5.38 -6.32
CA SER A 38 2.82 -4.15 -6.45
C SER A 38 3.37 -3.99 -7.87
N LEU A 39 3.94 -5.05 -8.46
CA LEU A 39 4.50 -5.00 -9.81
C LEU A 39 3.43 -4.88 -10.90
N SER A 40 2.18 -5.28 -10.64
CA SER A 40 1.08 -5.06 -11.57
C SER A 40 0.49 -3.65 -11.48
N GLY A 41 0.89 -2.85 -10.49
CA GLY A 41 0.28 -1.54 -10.22
C GLY A 41 -1.17 -1.63 -9.72
N GLU A 42 -1.55 -2.76 -9.13
CA GLU A 42 -2.92 -3.04 -8.65
C GLU A 42 -2.92 -3.38 -7.15
N PHE A 43 -1.97 -2.83 -6.39
CA PHE A 43 -1.82 -3.12 -4.97
C PHE A 43 -3.08 -2.79 -4.18
N ILE A 44 -3.59 -1.56 -4.30
CA ILE A 44 -4.77 -1.10 -3.56
C ILE A 44 -6.01 -1.91 -3.95
N GLU A 45 -6.24 -2.14 -5.24
CA GLU A 45 -7.36 -2.91 -5.75
C GLU A 45 -7.35 -4.35 -5.23
N SER A 46 -6.19 -5.01 -5.30
CA SER A 46 -6.00 -6.37 -4.80
C SER A 46 -6.17 -6.45 -3.28
N PHE A 47 -5.63 -5.47 -2.57
CA PHE A 47 -5.76 -5.33 -1.12
C PHE A 47 -7.22 -5.20 -0.68
N PHE A 48 -8.01 -4.33 -1.31
CA PHE A 48 -9.43 -4.19 -1.01
C PHE A 48 -10.25 -5.41 -1.42
N LYS A 49 -9.91 -6.06 -2.55
CA LYS A 49 -10.57 -7.29 -2.98
C LYS A 49 -10.39 -8.41 -1.96
N GLN A 50 -9.18 -8.56 -1.42
CA GLN A 50 -8.82 -9.63 -0.48
C GLN A 50 -9.28 -9.32 0.95
N TYR A 51 -9.06 -8.09 1.42
CA TYR A 51 -9.23 -7.73 2.84
C TYR A 51 -10.37 -6.73 3.08
N GLY A 52 -11.09 -6.27 2.06
CA GLY A 52 -12.10 -5.22 2.15
C GLY A 52 -13.17 -5.46 3.22
N ALA A 53 -13.55 -6.73 3.46
CA ALA A 53 -14.51 -7.08 4.50
C ALA A 53 -13.99 -6.83 5.93
N TYR A 54 -12.66 -6.77 6.10
CA TYR A 54 -12.02 -6.53 7.38
C TYR A 54 -11.66 -5.06 7.58
N ILE A 55 -11.41 -4.31 6.50
CA ILE A 55 -10.95 -2.91 6.54
C ILE A 55 -11.99 -2.03 7.25
N GLN A 56 -11.52 -1.21 8.20
CA GLN A 56 -12.39 -0.32 8.98
C GLN A 56 -12.24 1.16 8.58
N GLY A 57 -11.05 1.56 8.10
CA GLY A 57 -10.75 2.88 7.56
C GLY A 57 -10.68 2.93 6.02
N LEU A 58 -9.99 3.93 5.48
CA LEU A 58 -9.62 4.02 4.05
C LEU A 58 -10.76 4.20 3.05
N HIS A 59 -11.88 4.82 3.43
CA HIS A 59 -12.99 5.10 2.50
C HIS A 59 -12.55 5.82 1.22
N GLU A 60 -11.52 6.68 1.31
CA GLU A 60 -10.96 7.43 0.18
C GLU A 60 -10.10 6.59 -0.79
N LEU A 61 -9.59 5.44 -0.34
CA LEU A 61 -8.81 4.51 -1.15
C LEU A 61 -9.63 3.29 -1.58
N ASN A 62 -10.89 3.17 -1.15
CA ASN A 62 -11.74 2.04 -1.53
C ASN A 62 -12.25 2.21 -2.97
N PRO A 63 -11.84 1.37 -3.94
CA PRO A 63 -12.24 1.51 -5.34
C PRO A 63 -13.75 1.34 -5.57
N SER A 64 -14.46 0.74 -4.61
CA SER A 64 -15.92 0.54 -4.67
C SER A 64 -16.71 1.74 -4.14
N ASN A 65 -16.05 2.76 -3.61
CA ASN A 65 -16.69 3.96 -3.07
C ASN A 65 -16.78 5.06 -4.14
N ASP A 66 -17.92 5.76 -4.22
CA ASP A 66 -18.14 6.87 -5.17
C ASP A 66 -17.18 8.04 -4.91
N ASP A 67 -16.79 8.25 -3.64
CA ASP A 67 -15.87 9.32 -3.23
C ASP A 67 -14.37 8.94 -3.34
N CYS A 68 -14.08 7.78 -3.94
CA CYS A 68 -12.74 7.27 -4.13
C CYS A 68 -11.82 8.28 -4.84
N LYS A 69 -10.65 8.52 -4.24
CA LYS A 69 -9.63 9.42 -4.76
C LYS A 69 -8.69 8.65 -5.69
N LYS A 70 -9.13 8.44 -6.93
CA LYS A 70 -8.37 7.69 -7.96
C LYS A 70 -6.92 8.17 -8.11
N GLU A 71 -6.69 9.48 -8.09
CA GLU A 71 -5.33 10.05 -8.19
C GLU A 71 -4.41 9.60 -7.02
N LEU A 72 -4.96 9.41 -5.81
CA LEU A 72 -4.18 8.91 -4.66
C LEU A 72 -3.85 7.44 -4.83
N ILE A 73 -4.81 6.64 -5.30
CA ILE A 73 -4.62 5.22 -5.59
C ILE A 73 -3.53 5.04 -6.66
N GLU A 74 -3.65 5.76 -7.77
CA GLU A 74 -2.66 5.74 -8.86
C GLU A 74 -1.26 6.12 -8.34
N CYS A 75 -1.16 7.17 -7.51
CA CYS A 75 0.12 7.58 -6.93
C CYS A 75 0.73 6.47 -6.04
N ILE A 76 -0.07 5.88 -5.14
CA ILE A 76 0.42 4.84 -4.22
C ILE A 76 0.82 3.60 -5.02
N ASN A 77 -0.04 3.11 -5.92
CA ASN A 77 0.24 1.94 -6.74
C ASN A 77 1.49 2.15 -7.59
N HIS A 78 1.66 3.32 -8.21
CA HIS A 78 2.85 3.62 -9.01
C HIS A 78 4.12 3.62 -8.14
N SER A 79 4.09 4.21 -6.95
CA SER A 79 5.24 4.17 -6.05
C SER A 79 5.57 2.75 -5.60
N PHE A 80 4.55 1.92 -5.32
CA PHE A 80 4.74 0.50 -4.99
C PHE A 80 5.36 -0.28 -6.15
N GLU A 81 4.91 -0.03 -7.37
CA GLU A 81 5.45 -0.63 -8.60
C GLU A 81 6.94 -0.28 -8.75
N MET A 82 7.27 1.02 -8.70
CA MET A 82 8.65 1.50 -8.83
C MET A 82 9.56 0.90 -7.76
N MET A 83 9.14 0.91 -6.50
CA MET A 83 9.93 0.35 -5.40
C MET A 83 10.10 -1.16 -5.54
N SER A 84 9.10 -1.89 -6.03
CA SER A 84 9.17 -3.34 -6.20
C SER A 84 10.09 -3.76 -7.35
N GLN A 85 10.25 -2.92 -8.37
CA GLN A 85 11.24 -3.15 -9.43
C GLN A 85 12.68 -3.00 -8.92
N ILE A 86 12.88 -2.18 -7.89
CA ILE A 86 14.20 -1.92 -7.29
C ILE A 86 14.47 -2.94 -6.17
N ILE A 87 13.55 -3.11 -5.22
CA ILE A 87 13.70 -3.91 -4.00
C ILE A 87 13.03 -5.27 -4.21
N ASN A 88 13.77 -6.24 -4.75
CA ASN A 88 13.29 -7.61 -4.98
C ASN A 88 13.68 -8.54 -3.83
N LYS A 89 12.95 -9.66 -3.68
CA LYS A 89 13.13 -10.69 -2.63
C LYS A 89 14.55 -11.25 -2.44
N GLU A 90 15.45 -11.05 -3.40
CA GLU A 90 16.83 -11.53 -3.35
C GLU A 90 17.77 -10.50 -2.69
N MET A 91 17.29 -9.29 -2.42
CA MET A 91 18.04 -8.29 -1.66
C MET A 91 18.15 -8.67 -0.19
N PHE A 92 19.39 -8.68 0.32
CA PHE A 92 19.72 -8.96 1.72
C PHE A 92 18.94 -8.05 2.67
N GLY A 93 18.23 -8.64 3.64
CA GLY A 93 17.54 -7.92 4.72
C GLY A 93 16.05 -7.65 4.49
N ILE A 94 15.46 -8.21 3.43
CA ILE A 94 13.99 -8.20 3.28
C ILE A 94 13.37 -9.03 4.41
N THR A 95 12.40 -8.41 5.06
CA THR A 95 11.60 -9.04 6.12
C THR A 95 10.79 -10.20 5.55
N ASP A 96 10.66 -11.29 6.32
CA ASP A 96 9.76 -12.41 5.96
C ASP A 96 8.26 -12.01 6.02
N SER A 97 7.92 -10.80 6.46
CA SER A 97 6.55 -10.29 6.55
C SER A 97 6.23 -9.32 5.40
N ALA A 98 5.25 -9.69 4.58
CA ALA A 98 4.70 -8.82 3.53
C ALA A 98 4.04 -7.56 4.10
N TYR A 99 3.44 -7.65 5.30
CA TYR A 99 2.87 -6.48 5.98
C TYR A 99 3.95 -5.46 6.33
N LEU A 100 5.05 -5.91 6.94
CA LEU A 100 6.15 -5.03 7.31
C LEU A 100 6.82 -4.42 6.06
N LEU A 101 6.94 -5.18 4.98
CA LEU A 101 7.48 -4.66 3.72
C LEU A 101 6.57 -3.58 3.11
N ALA A 102 5.26 -3.82 3.06
CA ALA A 102 4.29 -2.84 2.59
C ALA A 102 4.29 -1.56 3.44
N ILE A 103 4.38 -1.69 4.76
CA ILE A 103 4.49 -0.54 5.69
C ILE A 103 5.79 0.24 5.43
N HIS A 104 6.92 -0.44 5.21
CA HIS A 104 8.17 0.23 4.86
C HIS A 104 8.05 1.03 3.56
N TYR A 105 7.40 0.48 2.54
CA TYR A 105 7.15 1.20 1.29
C TYR A 105 6.29 2.45 1.52
N LEU A 106 5.25 2.35 2.34
CA LEU A 106 4.42 3.52 2.70
C LEU A 106 5.23 4.59 3.44
N ILE A 107 6.13 4.20 4.34
CA ILE A 107 7.05 5.13 5.01
C ILE A 107 7.92 5.85 3.99
N LEU A 108 8.49 5.13 3.02
CA LEU A 108 9.29 5.73 1.96
C LEU A 108 8.48 6.73 1.13
N ILE A 109 7.24 6.39 0.75
CA ILE A 109 6.32 7.29 0.03
C ILE A 109 6.05 8.57 0.83
N MET A 110 5.81 8.45 2.14
CA MET A 110 5.58 9.60 3.01
C MET A 110 6.80 10.52 3.09
N THR A 111 8.01 9.95 3.03
CA THR A 111 9.27 10.68 3.13
C THR A 111 9.82 11.18 1.79
N ASP A 112 9.31 10.69 0.67
CA ASP A 112 9.72 11.16 -0.65
C ASP A 112 9.31 12.62 -0.80
N GLU A 113 10.28 13.52 -0.77
CA GLU A 113 10.02 14.96 -0.79
C GLU A 113 9.79 15.53 -2.18
N GLY A 114 9.97 14.74 -3.25
CA GLY A 114 9.94 15.23 -4.61
C GLY A 114 11.08 16.23 -4.84
N ASN A 115 12.22 15.72 -5.31
CA ASN A 115 13.26 16.57 -5.91
C ASN A 115 12.91 16.88 -7.37
#